data_AF-A0A5P6PH91-F1
#
_entry.id   AF-A0A5P6PH91-F1
#
_cell.length_a   1.000
_cell.length_b   1.000
_cell.length_c   1.000
_cell.angle_alpha   90.00
_cell.angle_beta   90.00
_cell.angle_gamma   90.00
#
_symmetry.space_group_name_H-M   'P 1'
#
loop_
_entity.id
_entity.type
_entity.pdbx_description
1 polymer ?
#
loop_
_entity_poly.entity_id
_entity_poly.type
_entity_poly.pdbx_seq_one_letter_code
_entity_poly.pdbx_strand_id
1 'polypeptide(L)'
;MNCHLAPEQSDSEIRPGLYLKPPNLTEQRIDPKTAFWVTKHVLKMSGMPAWGLGHDDAAIWSIVAFVTKLPGLSAEHYKDVVARAPPDEEMESMNKGGDKKPDKGGKAGAGMQTAQRGEHKH
;
A
#
# COMPACT_ATOMS: atom_id res chain seq x y z
N MET A 1 -6.25 1.36 -4.20
CA MET A 1 -5.54 1.33 -5.50
C MET A 1 -5.19 2.75 -5.93
N ASN A 2 -3.99 3.24 -5.64
CA ASN A 2 -3.57 4.58 -6.09
C ASN A 2 -2.51 4.52 -7.22
N CYS A 3 -1.73 3.46 -7.35
CA CYS A 3 -0.64 3.43 -8.35
C CYS A 3 -1.10 3.06 -9.78
N HIS A 4 -2.00 2.09 -9.93
CA HIS A 4 -2.34 1.45 -11.22
C HIS A 4 -3.68 1.87 -11.85
N LEU A 5 -4.40 2.79 -11.20
CA LEU A 5 -5.71 3.33 -11.59
C LEU A 5 -6.85 2.29 -11.58
N ALA A 6 -8.04 2.73 -11.19
CA ALA A 6 -9.29 2.00 -11.39
C ALA A 6 -9.90 2.34 -12.76
N PRO A 7 -10.91 1.57 -13.25
CA PRO A 7 -11.64 1.94 -14.46
C PRO A 7 -12.18 3.37 -14.38
N GLU A 8 -12.10 4.09 -15.50
CA GLU A 8 -12.48 5.50 -15.66
C GLU A 8 -11.66 6.50 -14.81
N GLN A 9 -10.62 6.05 -14.11
CA GLN A 9 -9.70 6.91 -13.40
C GLN A 9 -8.52 7.30 -14.30
N SER A 10 -8.36 8.59 -14.58
CA SER A 10 -7.26 9.10 -15.41
C SER A 10 -5.97 9.38 -14.61
N ASP A 11 -6.09 9.70 -13.32
CA ASP A 11 -4.94 9.97 -12.45
C ASP A 11 -5.23 9.70 -10.95
N SER A 12 -4.20 9.81 -10.12
CA SER A 12 -4.25 9.70 -8.66
C SER A 12 -3.23 10.65 -8.01
N GLU A 13 -3.41 10.96 -6.74
CA GLU A 13 -2.48 11.84 -6.00
C GLU A 13 -1.01 11.36 -6.02
N ILE A 14 -0.77 10.04 -5.99
CA ILE A 14 0.60 9.50 -5.90
C ILE A 14 1.31 9.45 -7.26
N ARG A 15 0.57 9.31 -8.36
CA ARG A 15 1.14 9.04 -9.69
C ARG A 15 2.12 10.10 -10.19
N PRO A 16 1.91 11.41 -9.98
CA PRO A 16 2.91 12.43 -10.34
C PRO A 16 4.25 12.28 -9.63
N GLY A 17 4.27 11.70 -8.41
CA GLY A 17 5.48 11.50 -7.62
C GLY A 17 6.22 10.19 -7.92
N LEU A 18 5.66 9.29 -8.73
CA LEU A 18 6.28 8.02 -9.05
C LEU A 18 7.30 8.19 -10.18
N TYR A 19 8.57 7.87 -9.88
CA TYR A 19 9.66 7.89 -10.86
C TYR A 19 9.39 6.97 -12.05
N LEU A 20 8.94 5.73 -11.78
CA LEU A 20 8.39 4.86 -12.80
C LEU A 20 6.87 4.96 -12.77
N LYS A 21 6.26 5.41 -13.88
CA LYS A 21 4.80 5.47 -14.01
C LYS A 21 4.24 4.06 -14.19
N PRO A 22 3.41 3.57 -13.26
CA PRO A 22 2.81 2.26 -13.40
C PRO A 22 1.82 2.23 -14.57
N PRO A 23 1.76 1.13 -15.34
CA PRO A 23 0.83 1.01 -16.45
C PRO A 23 -0.63 1.12 -15.97
N ASN A 24 -1.48 1.70 -16.81
CA ASN A 24 -2.92 1.66 -16.60
C ASN A 24 -3.43 0.25 -16.92
N LEU A 25 -3.76 -0.52 -15.89
CA LEU A 25 -4.19 -1.91 -16.03
C LEU A 25 -5.59 -2.05 -16.66
N THR A 26 -6.33 -0.95 -16.81
CA THR A 26 -7.64 -0.93 -17.46
C THR A 26 -7.53 -0.85 -18.99
N GLU A 27 -6.36 -0.44 -19.49
CA GLU A 27 -6.09 -0.29 -20.93
C GLU A 27 -5.14 -1.37 -21.44
N GLN A 28 -4.22 -1.83 -20.59
CA GLN A 28 -3.17 -2.76 -21.00
C GLN A 28 -3.49 -4.21 -20.66
N ARG A 29 -3.41 -5.08 -21.67
CA ARG A 29 -3.41 -6.55 -21.48
C ARG A 29 -1.98 -7.00 -21.20
N ILE A 30 -1.78 -7.71 -20.08
CA ILE A 30 -0.49 -8.29 -19.69
C ILE A 30 -0.64 -9.81 -19.71
N ASP A 31 0.38 -10.52 -20.20
CA ASP A 31 0.42 -11.98 -20.13
C ASP A 31 0.31 -12.44 -18.65
N PRO A 32 -0.61 -13.36 -18.30
CA PRO A 32 -0.82 -13.77 -16.91
C PRO A 32 0.42 -14.34 -16.22
N LYS A 33 1.30 -15.05 -16.93
CA LYS A 33 2.52 -15.61 -16.33
C LYS A 33 3.51 -14.49 -16.00
N THR A 34 3.61 -13.50 -16.88
CA THR A 34 4.41 -12.30 -16.67
C THR A 34 3.87 -11.48 -15.49
N ALA A 35 2.55 -11.27 -15.44
CA ALA A 35 1.89 -10.59 -14.32
C ALA A 35 2.18 -11.31 -12.99
N PHE A 36 2.03 -12.63 -12.95
CA PHE A 36 2.35 -13.43 -11.77
C PHE A 36 3.80 -13.24 -11.33
N TRP A 37 4.75 -13.37 -12.25
CA TRP A 37 6.17 -13.26 -11.91
C TRP A 37 6.53 -11.86 -11.39
N VAL A 38 6.04 -10.80 -12.05
CA VAL A 38 6.29 -9.42 -11.65
C VAL A 38 5.63 -9.10 -10.31
N THR A 39 4.40 -9.54 -10.06
CA THR A 39 3.72 -9.36 -8.77
C THR A 39 4.41 -10.10 -7.64
N LYS A 40 4.90 -11.33 -7.90
CA LYS A 40 5.61 -12.13 -6.91
C LYS A 40 6.97 -11.54 -6.53
N HIS A 41 7.78 -11.17 -7.52
CA HIS A 41 9.19 -10.86 -7.33
C HIS A 41 9.55 -9.38 -7.35
N VAL A 42 8.69 -8.53 -7.92
CA VAL A 42 8.89 -7.11 -8.19
C VAL A 42 10.06 -6.76 -9.12
N LEU A 43 9.88 -5.70 -9.91
CA LEU A 43 10.99 -4.99 -10.54
C LEU A 43 11.69 -4.11 -9.49
N LYS A 44 13.00 -4.32 -9.31
CA LYS A 44 13.82 -3.52 -8.39
C LYS A 44 13.67 -2.02 -8.71
N MET A 45 13.58 -1.18 -7.66
CA MET A 45 13.43 0.29 -7.77
C MET A 45 12.11 0.78 -8.38
N SER A 46 11.10 -0.08 -8.58
CA SER A 46 9.80 0.36 -9.12
C SER A 46 8.87 1.02 -8.11
N GLY A 47 9.17 0.94 -6.81
CA GLY A 47 8.24 1.34 -5.75
C GLY A 47 7.05 0.39 -5.58
N MET A 48 6.97 -0.68 -6.38
CA MET A 48 5.97 -1.73 -6.22
C MET A 48 6.41 -2.70 -5.09
N PRO A 49 5.50 -3.14 -4.21
CA PRO A 49 5.80 -4.14 -3.20
C PRO A 49 6.05 -5.53 -3.80
N ALA A 50 6.94 -6.31 -3.18
CA ALA A 50 7.15 -7.72 -3.52
C ALA A 50 6.16 -8.61 -2.74
N TRP A 51 5.06 -8.99 -3.39
CA TRP A 51 3.98 -9.73 -2.70
C TRP A 51 4.32 -11.18 -2.39
N GLY A 52 5.32 -11.77 -3.06
CA GLY A 52 5.78 -13.12 -2.77
C GLY A 52 6.39 -13.34 -1.38
N LEU A 53 6.56 -12.28 -0.57
CA LEU A 53 7.02 -12.39 0.82
C LEU A 53 5.87 -12.56 1.82
N GLY A 54 4.66 -12.11 1.48
CA GLY A 54 3.48 -12.14 2.36
C GLY A 54 2.29 -12.94 1.82
N HIS A 55 2.30 -13.28 0.53
CA HIS A 55 1.22 -13.98 -0.14
C HIS A 55 1.73 -15.28 -0.79
N ASP A 56 0.94 -16.35 -0.68
CA ASP A 56 1.22 -17.59 -1.40
C ASP A 56 0.87 -17.46 -2.90
N ASP A 57 1.25 -18.47 -3.67
CA ASP A 57 1.03 -18.47 -5.11
C ASP A 57 -0.47 -18.44 -5.48
N ALA A 58 -1.34 -19.02 -4.66
CA ALA A 58 -2.78 -19.05 -4.93
C ALA A 58 -3.41 -17.66 -4.75
N ALA A 59 -3.00 -16.93 -3.71
CA ALA A 59 -3.39 -15.55 -3.49
C ALA A 59 -2.88 -14.64 -4.62
N ILE A 60 -1.62 -14.79 -5.04
CA ILE A 60 -1.05 -14.03 -6.16
C ILE A 60 -1.79 -14.35 -7.47
N TRP A 61 -2.13 -15.62 -7.74
CA TRP A 61 -2.92 -15.98 -8.92
C TRP A 61 -4.33 -15.40 -8.90
N SER A 62 -4.94 -15.24 -7.73
CA SER A 62 -6.25 -14.60 -7.57
C SER A 62 -6.21 -13.13 -8.00
N ILE A 63 -5.13 -12.43 -7.64
CA ILE A 63 -4.87 -11.05 -8.09
C ILE A 63 -4.67 -11.03 -9.61
N VAL A 64 -3.83 -11.91 -10.15
CA VAL A 64 -3.55 -11.97 -11.59
C VAL A 64 -4.83 -12.22 -12.38
N ALA A 65 -5.72 -13.09 -11.89
CA ALA A 65 -7.02 -13.35 -12.51
C ALA A 65 -7.87 -12.08 -12.57
N PHE A 66 -7.91 -11.29 -11.49
CA PHE A 66 -8.61 -10.01 -11.46
C PHE A 66 -7.99 -8.99 -12.44
N VAL A 67 -6.67 -8.80 -12.40
CA VAL A 67 -5.95 -7.89 -13.32
C VAL A 67 -6.17 -8.27 -14.78
N THR A 68 -6.22 -9.56 -15.10
CA THR A 68 -6.46 -10.03 -16.47
C THR A 68 -7.85 -9.64 -16.99
N LYS A 69 -8.84 -9.59 -16.10
CA LYS A 69 -10.23 -9.20 -16.41
C LYS A 69 -10.44 -7.68 -16.42
N LEU A 70 -9.52 -6.92 -15.81
CA LEU A 70 -9.64 -5.47 -15.64
C LEU A 70 -9.85 -4.71 -16.95
N PRO A 71 -9.11 -4.99 -18.05
CA PRO A 71 -9.41 -4.33 -19.31
C PRO A 71 -10.76 -4.80 -19.85
N GLY A 72 -11.72 -3.88 -19.94
CA GLY A 72 -13.11 -4.16 -20.34
C GLY A 72 -14.11 -4.23 -19.19
N LEU A 73 -13.69 -4.03 -17.93
CA LEU A 73 -14.60 -3.80 -16.82
C LEU A 73 -15.07 -2.34 -16.81
N SER A 74 -16.38 -2.11 -16.73
CA SER A 74 -16.94 -0.78 -16.45
C SER A 74 -16.68 -0.40 -14.98
N ALA A 75 -16.71 0.89 -14.65
CA ALA A 75 -16.53 1.32 -13.27
C ALA A 75 -17.61 0.77 -12.33
N GLU A 76 -18.85 0.60 -12.79
CA GLU A 76 -19.93 -0.01 -12.02
C GLU A 76 -19.62 -1.48 -11.70
N HIS A 77 -19.29 -2.28 -12.71
CA HIS A 77 -19.00 -3.69 -12.51
C HIS A 77 -17.72 -3.89 -11.67
N TYR A 78 -16.73 -3.02 -11.82
CA TYR A 78 -15.55 -2.99 -10.98
C TYR A 78 -15.91 -2.79 -9.50
N LYS A 79 -16.75 -1.79 -9.19
CA LYS A 79 -17.21 -1.54 -7.82
C LYS A 79 -17.94 -2.74 -7.24
N ASP A 80 -18.81 -3.37 -8.03
CA ASP A 80 -19.54 -4.56 -7.58
C ASP A 80 -18.61 -5.74 -7.29
N VAL A 81 -17.63 -6.01 -8.16
CA VAL A 81 -16.66 -7.09 -7.97
C VAL A 81 -15.80 -6.84 -6.74
N VAL A 82 -15.32 -5.62 -6.55
CA VAL A 82 -14.51 -5.24 -5.38
C VAL A 82 -15.34 -5.32 -4.09
N ALA A 83 -16.59 -4.89 -4.10
CA ALA A 83 -17.47 -4.95 -2.92
C ALA A 83 -17.82 -6.39 -2.49
N ARG A 84 -17.76 -7.35 -3.41
CA ARG A 84 -18.03 -8.77 -3.16
C ARG A 84 -16.77 -9.57 -2.80
N ALA A 85 -15.58 -8.98 -2.91
CA ALA A 85 -14.34 -9.67 -2.60
C ALA A 85 -14.29 -9.99 -1.10
N PRO A 86 -13.93 -11.22 -0.70
CA PRO A 86 -13.74 -11.55 0.70
C PRO A 86 -12.58 -10.71 1.26
N PRO A 87 -12.62 -10.30 2.54
CA PRO A 87 -11.49 -9.63 3.17
C PRO A 87 -10.31 -10.59 3.23
N ASP A 88 -9.21 -10.22 2.59
CA ASP A 88 -7.89 -10.78 2.88
C ASP A 88 -7.42 -10.22 4.23
N GLU A 89 -6.83 -11.08 5.07
CA GLU A 89 -6.44 -10.75 6.45
C GLU A 89 -5.48 -9.54 6.55
N GLU A 90 -4.85 -9.15 5.44
CA GLU A 90 -3.97 -7.98 5.34
C GLU A 90 -4.70 -6.68 4.95
N MET A 91 -5.78 -6.69 4.14
CA MET A 91 -6.57 -5.47 3.83
C MET A 91 -7.37 -4.95 5.03
N GLU A 92 -7.65 -5.78 6.03
CA GLU A 92 -8.31 -5.34 7.27
C GLU A 92 -7.36 -4.47 8.12
N SER A 93 -6.06 -4.74 8.06
CA SER A 93 -5.02 -3.98 8.78
C SER A 93 -4.85 -2.56 8.25
N MET A 94 -5.09 -2.34 6.94
CA MET A 94 -4.99 -1.03 6.30
C MET A 94 -6.22 -0.14 6.55
N ASN A 95 -7.36 -0.70 6.97
CA ASN A 95 -8.58 0.05 7.28
C ASN A 95 -8.63 0.56 8.75
N LYS A 96 -7.76 0.05 9.64
CA LYS A 96 -7.70 0.44 11.07
C LYS A 96 -6.58 1.44 11.39
N GLY A 97 -6.26 2.34 10.47
CA GLY A 97 -5.22 3.38 10.63
C GLY A 97 -5.77 4.79 10.86
N GLY A 98 -6.94 4.95 11.49
CA GLY A 98 -7.69 6.21 11.45
C GLY A 98 -8.23 6.76 12.76
N ASP A 99 -7.76 6.33 13.94
CA ASP A 99 -8.22 6.94 15.21
C ASP A 99 -7.14 6.93 16.29
N LYS A 100 -6.20 7.88 16.22
CA LYS A 100 -5.50 8.40 17.40
C LYS A 100 -5.40 9.91 17.31
N LYS A 101 -6.36 10.61 17.93
CA LYS A 101 -6.19 11.99 18.38
C LYS A 101 -4.98 12.05 19.32
N PRO A 102 -3.99 12.93 19.12
CA PRO A 102 -3.14 13.37 20.20
C PRO A 102 -3.80 14.54 20.93
N ASP A 103 -3.97 14.34 22.23
CA ASP A 103 -4.42 15.29 23.22
C ASP A 103 -3.53 16.55 23.29
N LYS A 104 -4.15 17.69 23.58
CA LYS A 104 -3.49 19.00 23.72
C LYS A 104 -2.82 19.09 25.10
N GLY A 105 -1.54 19.46 25.14
CA GLY A 105 -0.87 19.90 26.39
C GLY A 105 0.48 20.53 26.12
N GLY A 106 0.61 21.84 26.36
CA GLY A 106 1.71 22.66 25.87
C GLY A 106 2.83 23.02 26.86
N LYS A 107 3.80 23.75 26.29
CA LYS A 107 4.85 24.62 26.87
C LYS A 107 6.16 24.01 27.40
N ALA A 108 7.19 24.18 26.55
CA ALA A 108 8.35 25.07 26.71
C ALA A 108 9.11 25.13 28.05
N GLY A 109 10.44 24.98 27.97
CA GLY A 109 11.37 25.51 28.97
C GLY A 109 12.78 24.91 28.90
N ALA A 110 13.73 25.69 28.41
CA ALA A 110 15.17 25.42 28.43
C ALA A 110 15.75 25.46 29.85
N GLY A 111 16.88 24.77 30.09
CA GLY A 111 17.66 24.97 31.32
C GLY A 111 18.79 23.96 31.53
N MET A 112 20.02 24.43 31.34
CA MET A 112 21.29 23.74 31.59
C MET A 112 21.72 23.93 33.06
N GLN A 113 22.60 23.03 33.55
CA GLN A 113 23.61 23.20 34.63
C GLN A 113 23.41 22.50 36.01
N THR A 114 24.28 21.48 36.22
CA THR A 114 25.24 21.23 37.31
C THR A 114 24.89 21.32 38.82
N ALA A 115 25.43 20.30 39.53
CA ALA A 115 26.19 20.36 40.80
C ALA A 115 25.59 19.67 42.07
N GLN A 116 26.17 18.51 42.40
CA GLN A 116 26.88 18.14 43.65
C GLN A 116 26.18 18.19 45.04
N ARG A 117 26.16 17.01 45.72
CA ARG A 117 26.47 16.78 47.17
C ARG A 117 26.45 15.25 47.44
N GLY A 118 27.56 14.54 47.70
CA GLY A 118 28.16 14.26 49.02
C GLY A 118 27.34 13.22 49.82
N GLU A 119 27.84 12.17 50.50
CA GLU A 119 29.18 11.71 50.88
C GLU A 119 29.00 10.43 51.78
N HIS A 120 30.05 9.58 51.92
CA HIS A 120 30.32 8.50 52.92
C HIS A 120 29.55 7.15 52.87
N LYS A 121 30.09 5.98 53.25
CA LYS A 121 31.44 5.37 53.42
C LYS A 121 31.18 3.99 54.08
N HIS A 122 31.71 2.88 53.54
CA HIS A 122 32.44 1.80 54.23
C HIS A 122 32.69 0.65 53.24
#